data_AF-A0A9X6NAM3-F1
#
_entry.id   AF-A0A9X6NAM3-F1
#
_cell.length_a   1.000
_cell.length_b   1.000
_cell.length_c   1.000
_cell.angle_alpha   90.00
_cell.angle_beta   90.00
_cell.angle_gamma   90.00
#
_symmetry.space_group_name_H-M   'P 1'
#
loop_
_entity.id
_entity.type
_entity.pdbx_description
1 polymer ?
#
loop_
_entity_poly.entity_id
_entity_poly.type
_entity_poly.pdbx_seq_one_letter_code
_entity_poly.pdbx_strand_id
1 'polypeptide(L)'
;MDASNGWSAMDASNREVLVSGVDALSLAVDYHDDDLYWANHLTGNVECISLNGRIRRLISARGLLGKYAEGVAVSASHVYRTSNLPRHAINGMTKTGSDVKSHILPNGSQQQDLFGIAYLQPKSKAQNVSPT
;
A
#
# COMPACT_ATOMS: atom_id res chain seq x y z
N MET A 1 -34.53 13.58 -13.58
CA MET A 1 -33.87 12.79 -12.53
C MET A 1 -33.59 11.42 -13.11
N ASP A 2 -32.32 11.11 -13.33
CA ASP A 2 -31.80 9.78 -13.64
C ASP A 2 -30.50 9.71 -12.84
N ALA A 3 -30.46 8.78 -11.89
CA ALA A 3 -29.29 8.45 -11.12
C ALA A 3 -28.87 7.04 -11.53
N SER A 4 -28.00 6.95 -12.53
CA SER A 4 -27.30 5.72 -12.89
C SER A 4 -25.80 5.87 -12.58
N ASN A 5 -25.49 6.15 -11.31
CA ASN A 5 -24.14 5.99 -10.78
C ASN A 5 -23.88 4.49 -10.58
N GLY A 6 -23.60 3.77 -11.68
CA GLY A 6 -23.31 2.34 -11.67
C GLY A 6 -21.95 2.04 -11.07
N TRP A 7 -21.90 1.74 -9.76
CA TRP A 7 -20.75 1.06 -9.14
C TRP A 7 -20.93 -0.44 -9.36
N SER A 8 -20.85 -0.90 -10.62
CA SER A 8 -21.03 -2.30 -10.98
C SER A 8 -19.68 -2.97 -11.24
N ALA A 9 -19.07 -3.50 -10.17
CA ALA A 9 -18.11 -4.62 -10.21
C ALA A 9 -17.96 -5.30 -8.82
N MET A 10 -18.93 -5.19 -7.91
CA MET A 10 -18.89 -5.80 -6.57
C MET A 10 -19.83 -7.01 -6.42
N ASP A 11 -20.43 -7.51 -7.50
CA ASP A 11 -21.33 -8.66 -7.44
C ASP A 11 -20.61 -9.99 -7.16
N ALA A 12 -19.27 -9.96 -7.06
CA ALA A 12 -18.37 -11.08 -6.77
C ALA A 12 -18.52 -12.29 -7.71
N SER A 13 -19.22 -12.13 -8.84
CA SER A 13 -19.53 -13.21 -9.78
C SER A 13 -18.30 -13.75 -10.50
N ASN A 14 -17.23 -12.95 -10.59
CA ASN A 14 -15.97 -13.28 -11.25
C ASN A 14 -14.78 -13.31 -10.27
N ARG A 15 -14.89 -14.12 -9.21
CA ARG A 15 -13.83 -14.26 -8.19
C ARG A 15 -12.69 -15.13 -8.69
N GLU A 16 -11.51 -14.54 -8.83
CA GLU A 16 -10.26 -15.24 -9.14
C GLU A 16 -9.27 -15.18 -7.95
N VAL A 17 -8.41 -16.19 -7.82
CA VAL A 17 -7.31 -16.19 -6.84
C VAL A 17 -6.05 -15.70 -7.52
N LEU A 18 -5.62 -14.46 -7.21
CA LEU A 18 -4.38 -13.89 -7.76
C LEU A 18 -3.12 -14.49 -7.11
N VAL A 19 -3.16 -14.75 -5.80
CA VAL A 19 -2.03 -15.28 -5.04
C VAL A 19 -2.54 -16.12 -3.86
N SER A 20 -1.81 -17.18 -3.52
CA SER A 20 -2.10 -18.07 -2.39
C SER A 20 -0.84 -18.29 -1.53
N GLY A 21 -1.02 -18.75 -0.30
CA GLY A 21 0.08 -19.06 0.62
C GLY A 21 0.88 -17.83 1.07
N VAL A 22 0.20 -16.68 1.27
CA VAL A 22 0.82 -15.45 1.78
C VAL A 22 0.14 -14.99 3.07
N ASP A 23 0.94 -14.50 4.01
CA ASP A 23 0.46 -13.88 5.26
C ASP A 23 0.27 -12.38 5.06
N ALA A 24 -0.65 -11.99 4.18
CA ALA A 24 -0.97 -10.59 3.91
C ALA A 24 -2.03 -10.07 4.89
N LEU A 25 -1.66 -9.16 5.79
CA LEU A 25 -2.62 -8.49 6.69
C LEU A 25 -3.23 -7.22 6.10
N SER A 26 -2.56 -6.62 5.12
CA SER A 26 -3.03 -5.44 4.40
C SER A 26 -2.64 -5.50 2.93
N LEU A 27 -3.48 -4.90 2.11
CA LEU A 27 -3.37 -4.82 0.68
C LEU A 27 -3.56 -3.37 0.22
N ALA A 28 -2.85 -2.97 -0.82
CA ALA A 28 -3.07 -1.70 -1.51
C ALA A 28 -3.10 -1.93 -3.03
N VAL A 29 -4.09 -1.35 -3.70
CA VAL A 29 -4.24 -1.45 -5.16
C VAL A 29 -3.70 -0.17 -5.81
N ASP A 30 -2.83 -0.35 -6.80
CA ASP A 30 -2.39 0.70 -7.69
C ASP A 30 -3.08 0.52 -9.05
N TYR A 31 -4.07 1.37 -9.33
CA TYR A 31 -4.82 1.33 -10.58
C TYR A 31 -4.09 1.99 -11.76
N HIS A 32 -2.97 2.69 -11.52
CA HIS A 32 -2.19 3.27 -12.61
C HIS A 32 -1.25 2.23 -13.23
N ASP A 33 -0.62 1.40 -12.38
CA ASP A 33 0.32 0.36 -12.82
C ASP A 33 -0.30 -1.04 -12.88
N ASP A 34 -1.61 -1.16 -12.60
CA ASP A 34 -2.36 -2.42 -12.50
C ASP A 34 -1.69 -3.43 -11.57
N ASP A 35 -1.34 -3.00 -10.36
CA ASP A 35 -0.65 -3.83 -9.37
C ASP A 35 -1.39 -3.88 -8.02
N LEU A 36 -1.35 -5.05 -7.39
CA LEU A 36 -1.75 -5.28 -6.00
C LEU A 36 -0.50 -5.45 -5.14
N TYR A 37 -0.34 -4.61 -4.13
CA TYR A 37 0.75 -4.66 -3.16
C TYR A 37 0.30 -5.26 -1.83
N TRP A 38 1.19 -5.98 -1.14
CA TRP A 38 0.97 -6.45 0.22
C TRP A 38 2.25 -6.38 1.06
N ALA A 39 2.06 -6.28 2.38
CA ALA A 39 3.09 -6.53 3.36
C ALA A 39 2.87 -7.92 3.99
N ASN A 40 3.86 -8.79 3.88
CA ASN A 40 3.81 -10.11 4.52
C ASN A 40 4.16 -9.97 6.01
N HIS A 41 3.25 -10.38 6.89
CA HIS A 41 3.37 -10.17 8.33
C HIS A 41 4.53 -10.95 8.97
N LEU A 42 4.78 -12.17 8.52
CA LEU A 42 5.80 -13.05 9.09
C LEU A 42 7.22 -12.69 8.64
N THR A 43 7.36 -12.13 7.44
CA THR A 43 8.67 -11.81 6.83
C THR A 43 8.94 -10.32 6.70
N GLY A 44 7.94 -9.47 6.90
CA GLY A 44 8.03 -8.03 6.67
C GLY A 44 8.30 -7.62 5.22
N ASN A 45 8.27 -8.58 4.29
CA ASN A 45 8.51 -8.33 2.88
C ASN A 45 7.36 -7.50 2.32
N VAL A 46 7.71 -6.55 1.45
CA VAL A 46 6.74 -5.90 0.58
C VAL A 46 6.84 -6.54 -0.77
N GLU A 47 5.71 -6.97 -1.29
CA GLU A 47 5.60 -7.64 -2.57
C GLU A 47 4.44 -7.05 -3.36
N CYS A 48 4.45 -7.28 -4.66
CA CYS A 48 3.32 -6.97 -5.51
C CYS A 48 3.07 -8.06 -6.54
N ILE A 49 1.86 -8.05 -7.09
CA ILE A 49 1.47 -8.87 -8.23
C ILE A 49 0.63 -8.01 -9.16
N SER A 50 0.85 -8.16 -10.46
CA SER A 50 -0.04 -7.59 -11.46
C SER A 50 -1.49 -8.04 -11.20
N LEU A 51 -2.47 -7.16 -11.42
CA LEU A 51 -3.90 -7.44 -11.22
C LEU A 51 -4.43 -8.56 -12.13
N ASN A 52 -3.71 -8.89 -13.22
CA ASN A 52 -3.98 -10.08 -14.03
C ASN A 52 -3.36 -11.38 -13.47
N GLY A 53 -2.72 -11.33 -12.30
CA GLY A 53 -2.10 -12.48 -11.62
C GLY A 53 -0.78 -13.00 -12.21
N ARG A 54 -0.25 -12.41 -13.30
CA ARG A 54 0.85 -13.04 -14.07
C ARG A 54 2.25 -12.73 -13.57
N ILE A 55 2.46 -11.57 -12.94
CA ILE A 55 3.81 -11.09 -12.60
C ILE A 55 3.87 -10.70 -11.14
N ARG A 56 4.41 -11.59 -10.31
CA ARG A 56 4.73 -11.33 -8.90
C ARG A 56 6.15 -10.77 -8.78
N ARG A 57 6.34 -9.74 -7.96
CA ARG A 57 7.63 -9.10 -7.71
C ARG A 57 7.84 -8.86 -6.22
N LEU A 58 9.07 -9.09 -5.77
CA LEU A 58 9.52 -8.69 -4.45
C LEU A 58 10.00 -7.24 -4.52
N ILE A 59 9.34 -6.35 -3.77
CA ILE A 59 9.70 -4.92 -3.72
C ILE A 59 10.79 -4.70 -2.67
N SER A 60 10.64 -5.29 -1.47
CA SER A 60 11.63 -5.13 -0.41
C SER A 60 11.69 -6.39 0.44
N ALA A 61 12.89 -6.97 0.57
CA ALA A 61 13.18 -8.00 1.55
C ALA A 61 13.62 -7.38 2.88
N ARG A 62 12.98 -7.76 3.99
CA ARG A 62 13.45 -7.39 5.35
C ARG A 62 13.72 -8.59 6.23
N GLY A 63 13.13 -9.74 5.93
CA GLY A 63 13.22 -10.92 6.78
C GLY A 63 12.70 -10.63 8.20
N LEU A 64 13.25 -11.30 9.21
CA LEU A 64 12.76 -11.22 10.59
C LEU A 64 12.76 -9.78 11.16
N LEU A 65 13.59 -8.88 10.63
CA LEU A 65 13.65 -7.46 11.03
C LEU A 65 12.45 -6.63 10.57
N GLY A 66 11.62 -7.16 9.67
CA GLY A 66 10.40 -6.51 9.19
C GLY A 66 9.11 -7.10 9.77
N LYS A 67 9.20 -8.07 10.71
CA LYS A 67 8.04 -8.66 11.39
C LYS A 67 7.16 -7.59 12.01
N TYR A 68 5.86 -7.89 12.10
CA TYR A 68 4.83 -6.96 12.58
C TYR A 68 4.70 -5.71 11.69
N ALA A 69 4.98 -5.86 10.39
CA ALA A 69 4.44 -4.97 9.38
C ALA A 69 2.97 -5.36 9.18
N GLU A 70 2.07 -4.37 9.25
CA GLU A 70 0.64 -4.64 9.23
C GLU A 70 -0.07 -3.87 8.13
N GLY A 71 0.30 -2.62 7.89
CA GLY A 71 -0.33 -1.75 6.89
C GLY A 71 0.55 -1.52 5.68
N VAL A 72 -0.06 -1.45 4.49
CA VAL A 72 0.58 -0.99 3.25
C VAL A 72 -0.29 0.07 2.57
N ALA A 73 0.33 1.09 2.00
CA ALA A 73 -0.31 2.07 1.13
C ALA A 73 0.58 2.36 -0.07
N VAL A 74 -0.04 2.71 -1.21
CA VAL A 74 0.68 2.99 -2.45
C VAL A 74 0.30 4.38 -2.98
N SER A 75 1.28 5.02 -3.60
CA SER A 75 1.14 6.26 -4.36
C SER A 75 1.68 6.03 -5.77
N ALA A 76 1.59 7.03 -6.64
CA ALA A 76 2.09 6.93 -8.01
C ALA A 76 3.56 6.47 -8.12
N SER A 77 4.42 6.77 -7.15
CA SER A 77 5.86 6.43 -7.21
C SER A 77 6.42 5.70 -5.99
N HIS A 78 5.69 5.65 -4.88
CA HIS A 78 6.17 5.10 -3.62
C HIS A 78 5.20 4.10 -3.00
N VAL A 79 5.78 3.14 -2.28
CA VAL A 79 5.08 2.23 -1.38
C VAL A 79 5.43 2.61 0.06
N TYR A 80 4.41 2.64 0.93
CA TYR A 80 4.52 2.93 2.34
C TYR A 80 4.08 1.72 3.15
N ARG A 81 4.79 1.42 4.23
CA ARG A 81 4.45 0.34 5.16
C ARG A 81 4.58 0.78 6.61
N THR A 82 3.69 0.29 7.47
CA THR A 82 3.88 0.43 8.92
C THR A 82 4.93 -0.56 9.41
N SER A 83 5.64 -0.20 10.48
CA SER A 83 6.66 -1.04 11.11
C SER A 83 6.65 -0.76 12.60
N ASN A 84 6.45 -1.79 13.42
CA ASN A 84 6.45 -1.67 14.89
C ASN A 84 7.81 -1.99 15.52
N LEU A 85 8.82 -2.39 14.72
CA LEU A 85 10.17 -2.70 15.20
C LEU A 85 11.27 -1.85 14.54
N PRO A 86 12.31 -1.41 15.30
CA PRO A 86 12.39 -1.36 16.78
C PRO A 86 11.64 -0.15 17.37
N ARG A 87 11.13 0.75 16.51
CA ARG A 87 10.30 1.90 16.86
C ARG A 87 9.15 1.96 15.86
N HIS A 88 8.00 2.47 16.30
CA HIS A 88 6.88 2.60 15.39
C HIS A 88 7.15 3.71 14.37
N ALA A 89 7.13 3.32 13.10
CA ALA A 89 7.51 4.17 12.00
C ALA A 89 6.71 3.82 10.75
N ILE A 90 6.59 4.80 9.86
CA ILE A 90 6.17 4.59 8.49
C ILE A 90 7.43 4.53 7.63
N ASN A 91 7.65 3.44 6.92
CA ASN A 91 8.75 3.32 5.96
C ASN A 91 8.19 3.57 4.57
N GLY A 92 8.64 4.62 3.90
CA GLY A 92 8.42 4.84 2.48
C GLY A 92 9.60 4.29 1.66
N MET A 93 9.33 3.82 0.46
CA MET A 93 10.34 3.42 -0.53
C MET A 93 9.76 3.60 -1.93
N THR A 94 10.60 3.68 -2.96
CA THR A 94 10.12 3.65 -4.35
C THR A 94 9.44 2.32 -4.66
N LYS A 95 8.65 2.25 -5.73
CA LYS A 95 8.09 0.98 -6.24
C LYS A 95 9.13 -0.07 -6.65
N THR A 96 10.41 0.29 -6.73
CA THR A 96 11.52 -0.65 -6.94
C THR A 96 12.20 -1.12 -5.65
N GLY A 97 11.73 -0.63 -4.49
CA GLY A 97 12.29 -0.93 -3.17
C GLY A 97 13.47 -0.04 -2.77
N SER A 98 13.89 0.89 -3.63
CA SER A 98 14.98 1.82 -3.35
C SER A 98 14.51 3.05 -2.55
N ASP A 99 15.46 3.89 -2.12
CA ASP A 99 15.21 5.13 -1.37
C ASP A 99 14.34 4.94 -0.12
N VAL A 100 14.73 3.96 0.71
CA VAL A 100 13.99 3.65 1.94
C VAL A 100 14.15 4.80 2.94
N LYS A 101 13.03 5.43 3.30
CA LYS A 101 12.96 6.51 4.28
C LYS A 101 12.02 6.17 5.43
N SER A 102 12.52 6.31 6.66
CA SER A 102 11.74 6.10 7.88
C SER A 102 11.18 7.44 8.41
N HIS A 103 9.87 7.49 8.60
CA HIS A 103 9.17 8.59 9.26
C HIS A 103 8.78 8.14 10.66
N ILE A 104 9.48 8.66 11.66
CA ILE A 104 9.14 8.43 13.08
C ILE A 104 7.98 9.34 13.44
N LEU A 105 6.93 8.76 14.02
CA LEU A 105 5.78 9.54 14.49
C LEU A 105 6.11 10.19 15.85
N PRO A 106 5.84 11.49 16.05
CA PRO A 106 6.10 12.16 17.33
C PRO A 106 5.26 11.54 18.45
N ASN A 107 5.89 11.15 19.57
CA ASN A 107 5.29 10.79 20.86
C ASN A 107 4.21 9.68 20.94
N GLY A 108 3.92 8.94 19.87
CA GLY A 108 2.83 7.94 19.86
C GLY A 108 3.22 6.47 20.06
N SER A 109 4.47 6.16 20.41
CA SER A 109 5.06 4.88 19.96
C SER A 109 5.96 4.16 20.98
N GLN A 110 5.61 4.13 22.26
CA GLN A 110 6.21 3.10 23.14
C GLN A 110 5.18 2.05 23.57
N GLN A 111 3.89 2.23 23.23
CA GLN A 111 2.80 1.41 23.78
C GLN A 111 1.65 1.11 22.79
N GLN A 112 1.68 1.57 21.53
CA GLN A 112 0.58 1.37 20.58
C GLN A 112 1.11 0.96 19.20
N ASP A 113 0.68 -0.21 18.71
CA ASP A 113 1.05 -0.73 17.40
C ASP A 113 0.40 0.05 16.25
N LEU A 114 1.13 0.17 15.13
CA LEU A 114 0.64 0.78 13.89
C LEU A 114 0.06 -0.30 12.97
N PHE A 115 -1.27 -0.33 12.92
CA PHE A 115 -2.04 -1.30 12.14
C PHE A 115 -2.21 -0.85 10.68
N GLY A 116 -2.90 0.27 10.46
CA GLY A 116 -3.33 0.73 9.14
C GLY A 116 -2.60 1.98 8.66
N ILE A 117 -2.52 2.14 7.34
CA ILE A 117 -2.10 3.36 6.67
C ILE A 117 -2.89 3.53 5.37
N ALA A 118 -3.22 4.76 5.02
CA ALA A 118 -3.81 5.11 3.73
C ALA A 118 -3.02 6.27 3.11
N TYR A 119 -2.84 6.22 1.79
CA TYR A 119 -2.26 7.32 1.05
C TYR A 119 -3.38 8.23 0.54
N LEU A 120 -3.33 9.51 0.90
CA LEU A 120 -4.23 10.53 0.37
C LEU A 120 -3.48 11.35 -0.67
N GLN A 121 -3.90 11.27 -1.94
CA GLN A 121 -3.39 12.15 -2.97
C GLN A 121 -3.83 13.59 -2.69
N PRO A 122 -2.91 14.57 -2.57
CA PRO A 122 -3.29 15.96 -2.41
C PRO A 122 -4.10 16.44 -3.62
N LYS A 123 -5.16 17.21 -3.38
CA LYS A 123 -5.87 17.89 -4.47
C LYS A 123 -4.88 18.78 -5.21
N SER A 124 -4.83 18.68 -6.54
CA SER A 124 -4.13 19.67 -7.34
C SER A 124 -4.71 21.05 -7.02
N LYS A 125 -3.84 22.04 -6.77
CA LYS A 125 -4.31 23.43 -6.71
C LYS A 125 -4.91 23.72 -8.09
N ALA A 126 -6.19 24.08 -8.13
CA ALA A 126 -6.82 24.55 -9.35
C ALA A 126 -5.92 25.64 -9.96
N GLN A 127 -5.52 25.47 -11.22
CA GLN A 127 -4.88 26.55 -11.94
C GLN A 127 -5.91 27.69 -12.02
N ASN A 128 -5.60 28.82 -11.40
CA ASN A 128 -6.35 30.05 -11.60
C ASN A 128 -6.19 30.46 -13.07
N VAL A 129 -7.07 29.97 -13.93
CA VAL A 129 -7.29 30.57 -15.25
C VAL A 129 -8.05 31.86 -15.01
N SER A 130 -7.35 32.98 -15.10
CA SER A 130 -7.97 34.30 -15.20
C SER A 130 -8.80 34.36 -16.48
N PRO A 131 -10.08 34.77 -16.43
CA PRO A 131 -10.84 35.03 -17.65
C PRO A 131 -10.25 36.24 -18.37
N THR A 132 -10.01 36.09 -19.67
CA THR A 132 -9.73 37.17 -20.64
C THR A 132 -10.97 38.01 -20.92
#